data_AF-W2NCL2-F1
#
_entry.id   AF-W2NCL2-F1
#
_cell.length_a   1.000
_cell.length_b   1.000
_cell.length_c   1.000
_cell.angle_alpha   90.00
_cell.angle_beta   90.00
_cell.angle_gamma   90.00
#
_symmetry.space_group_name_H-M   'P 1'
#
loop_
_entity.id
_entity.type
_entity.pdbx_description
1 polymer ?
#
loop_
_entity_poly.entity_id
_entity_poly.type
_entity_poly.pdbx_seq_one_letter_code
_entity_poly.pdbx_strand_id
1 'polypeptide(L)'
;MHKWLLEKGMPSLPAEYHESARKVASEVMATFPYKRINGLSNLPEYTYSILYRATPLTWLTDAAIQACCERLASDFIGCRFAGFQSAQLRTKRMHNSEETPVDAHVRDRILEQVDTVLLPLNFMNFHWCCIVVKAHAKRIFFYDPLNQGPYMKAAQAIATQLKLVDYATTKLFRRITPSNLMGIAVE
;
A
#
# COMPACT_ATOMS: atom_id res chain seq x y z
N MET A 1 11.24 -11.02 15.99
CA MET A 1 10.18 -11.56 15.10
C MET A 1 9.41 -12.72 15.71
N HIS A 2 10.01 -13.90 15.94
CA HIS A 2 9.29 -15.09 16.44
C HIS A 2 8.37 -14.80 17.65
N LYS A 3 8.94 -14.20 18.71
CA LYS A 3 8.19 -13.77 19.90
C LYS A 3 7.04 -12.82 19.55
N TRP A 4 7.29 -11.85 18.68
CA TRP A 4 6.28 -10.88 18.26
C TRP A 4 5.14 -11.54 17.47
N LEU A 5 5.44 -12.50 16.58
CA LEU A 5 4.42 -13.27 15.86
C LEU A 5 3.53 -14.05 16.84
N LEU A 6 4.10 -14.69 17.86
CA LEU A 6 3.32 -15.47 18.82
C LEU A 6 2.52 -14.60 19.80
N GLU A 7 3.09 -13.51 20.30
CA GLU A 7 2.48 -12.70 21.37
C GLU A 7 1.59 -11.57 20.86
N LYS A 8 1.79 -11.10 19.62
CA LYS A 8 1.08 -9.95 19.04
C LYS A 8 0.40 -10.27 17.72
N GLY A 9 1.12 -10.92 16.79
CA GLY A 9 0.58 -11.25 15.47
C GLY A 9 -0.53 -12.31 15.50
N MET A 10 -0.31 -13.44 16.18
CA MET A 10 -1.27 -14.53 16.27
C MET A 10 -2.57 -14.10 16.98
N PRO A 11 -2.54 -13.40 18.14
CA PRO A 11 -3.76 -12.95 18.78
C PRO A 11 -4.57 -11.93 17.97
N SER A 12 -3.97 -11.24 16.99
CA SER A 12 -4.71 -10.33 16.10
C SER A 12 -5.38 -11.03 14.92
N LEU A 13 -5.18 -12.34 14.75
CA LEU A 13 -5.84 -13.15 13.74
C LEU A 13 -7.03 -13.92 14.32
N PRO A 14 -8.05 -14.25 13.50
CA PRO A 14 -9.09 -15.20 13.88
C PRO A 14 -8.50 -16.53 14.35
N ALA A 15 -9.18 -17.20 15.29
CA ALA A 15 -8.68 -18.40 15.97
C ALA A 15 -8.32 -19.56 15.01
N GLU A 16 -9.03 -19.67 13.88
CA GLU A 16 -8.77 -20.66 12.83
C GLU A 16 -7.36 -20.55 12.22
N TYR A 17 -6.74 -19.36 12.26
CA TYR A 17 -5.39 -19.16 11.75
C TYR A 17 -4.30 -19.39 12.80
N HIS A 18 -4.64 -19.64 14.07
CA HIS A 18 -3.64 -19.68 15.15
C HIS A 18 -2.65 -20.84 15.00
N GLU A 19 -3.11 -22.01 14.54
CA GLU A 19 -2.21 -23.14 14.28
C GLU A 19 -1.23 -22.82 13.13
N SER A 20 -1.73 -22.27 12.03
CA SER A 20 -0.92 -21.82 10.90
C SER A 20 0.08 -20.74 11.32
N ALA A 21 -0.35 -19.77 12.13
CA ALA A 21 0.51 -18.71 12.65
C ALA A 21 1.66 -19.27 13.52
N ARG A 22 1.40 -20.29 14.35
CA ARG A 22 2.45 -20.99 15.11
C ARG A 22 3.46 -21.69 14.19
N LYS A 23 2.97 -22.41 13.18
CA LYS A 23 3.84 -23.08 12.19
C LYS A 23 4.74 -22.08 11.46
N VAL A 24 4.16 -20.98 10.98
CA VAL A 24 4.90 -19.90 10.31
C VAL A 24 5.92 -19.26 11.27
N ALA A 25 5.55 -19.01 12.52
CA ALA A 25 6.49 -18.46 13.50
C ALA A 25 7.70 -19.39 13.69
N SER A 26 7.47 -20.69 13.93
CA SER A 26 8.56 -21.67 14.08
C SER A 26 9.43 -21.77 12.83
N GLU A 27 8.83 -21.74 11.65
CA GLU A 27 9.55 -21.75 10.37
C GLU A 27 10.41 -20.51 10.16
N VAL A 28 9.87 -19.33 10.48
CA VAL A 28 10.63 -18.07 10.45
C VAL A 28 11.82 -18.16 11.38
N MET A 29 11.65 -18.67 12.59
CA MET A 29 12.77 -18.86 13.53
C MET A 29 13.85 -19.80 12.98
N ALA A 30 13.45 -20.89 12.32
CA ALA A 30 14.37 -21.91 11.83
C ALA A 30 15.13 -21.53 10.55
N THR A 31 14.57 -20.66 9.72
CA THR A 31 15.04 -20.42 8.34
C THR A 31 15.35 -18.96 8.00
N PHE A 32 15.24 -18.08 9.00
CA PHE A 32 15.64 -16.68 8.88
C PHE A 32 17.15 -16.52 8.60
N PRO A 33 17.56 -15.48 7.85
CA PRO A 33 16.76 -14.48 7.14
C PRO A 33 16.37 -14.84 5.70
N TYR A 34 16.94 -15.91 5.15
CA TYR A 34 17.06 -16.06 3.70
C TYR A 34 15.93 -16.84 3.04
N LYS A 35 15.07 -17.53 3.81
CA LYS A 35 13.95 -18.25 3.22
C LYS A 35 13.04 -17.30 2.45
N ARG A 36 12.69 -17.69 1.23
CA ARG A 36 11.75 -16.98 0.35
C ARG A 36 10.33 -17.03 0.90
N ILE A 37 9.56 -15.97 0.67
CA ILE A 37 8.14 -15.96 0.99
C ILE A 37 7.36 -16.58 -0.16
N ASN A 38 6.60 -17.63 0.13
CA ASN A 38 5.81 -18.34 -0.86
C ASN A 38 4.66 -17.46 -1.40
N GLY A 39 4.41 -17.56 -2.71
CA GLY A 39 3.33 -16.83 -3.39
C GLY A 39 3.64 -15.39 -3.74
N LEU A 40 4.89 -14.94 -3.58
CA LEU A 40 5.38 -13.66 -4.11
C LEU A 40 6.31 -13.89 -5.29
N SER A 41 6.55 -12.81 -6.07
CA SER A 41 7.50 -12.81 -7.18
C SER A 41 8.91 -13.23 -6.75
N ASN A 42 9.72 -13.73 -7.68
CA ASN A 42 11.08 -14.18 -7.38
C ASN A 42 12.07 -13.01 -7.29
N LEU A 43 11.84 -12.08 -6.36
CA LEU A 43 12.70 -10.93 -6.11
C LEU A 43 13.66 -11.20 -4.94
N PRO A 44 14.95 -10.79 -5.03
CA PRO A 44 15.96 -10.98 -3.98
C PRO A 44 15.53 -10.53 -2.59
N GLU A 45 14.73 -9.47 -2.52
CA GLU A 45 14.25 -8.86 -1.29
C GLU A 45 13.14 -9.67 -0.64
N TYR A 46 12.43 -10.54 -1.36
CA TYR A 46 11.26 -11.28 -0.85
C TYR A 46 11.64 -12.52 -0.04
N THR A 47 12.34 -12.24 1.05
CA THR A 47 12.78 -13.22 2.04
C THR A 47 12.23 -12.89 3.42
N TYR A 48 12.36 -13.81 4.37
CA TYR A 48 11.92 -13.61 5.75
C TYR A 48 12.60 -12.44 6.46
N SER A 49 13.68 -11.88 5.89
CA SER A 49 14.27 -10.61 6.32
C SER A 49 13.26 -9.45 6.34
N ILE A 50 12.32 -9.38 5.37
CA ILE A 50 11.35 -8.27 5.30
C ILE A 50 10.38 -8.27 6.48
N LEU A 51 10.11 -9.45 7.04
CA LEU A 51 9.19 -9.56 8.16
C LEU A 51 9.71 -8.73 9.33
N TYR A 52 11.02 -8.73 9.59
CA TYR A 52 11.59 -7.94 10.70
C TYR A 52 11.34 -6.45 10.58
N ARG A 53 11.11 -5.93 9.35
CA ARG A 53 10.71 -4.54 9.10
C ARG A 53 9.24 -4.25 9.44
N ALA A 54 8.42 -5.30 9.58
CA ALA A 54 7.04 -5.20 10.02
C ALA A 54 6.88 -5.27 11.55
N THR A 55 7.94 -5.61 12.31
CA THR A 55 7.90 -5.52 13.78
C THR A 55 8.11 -4.07 14.22
N PRO A 56 7.18 -3.44 14.95
CA PRO A 56 7.42 -2.10 15.50
C PRO A 56 8.71 -2.03 16.33
N LEU A 57 9.47 -0.93 16.31
CA LEU A 57 9.20 0.40 15.74
C LEU A 57 9.89 0.63 14.38
N THR A 58 10.10 -0.41 13.57
CA THR A 58 10.81 -0.25 12.29
C THR A 58 9.91 0.27 11.17
N TRP A 59 10.53 0.94 10.20
CA TRP A 59 9.86 1.37 8.97
C TRP A 59 9.76 0.22 7.98
N LEU A 60 8.58 0.04 7.37
CA LEU A 60 8.43 -0.81 6.21
C LEU A 60 9.31 -0.29 5.06
N THR A 61 9.91 -1.22 4.34
CA THR A 61 10.68 -0.93 3.11
C THR A 61 9.75 -0.97 1.90
N ASP A 62 10.21 -0.40 0.80
CA ASP A 62 9.56 -0.50 -0.52
C ASP A 62 9.25 -1.96 -0.86
N ALA A 63 10.21 -2.87 -0.66
CA ALA A 63 10.00 -4.30 -0.89
C ALA A 63 8.86 -4.89 -0.04
N ALA A 64 8.71 -4.48 1.22
CA ALA A 64 7.62 -4.97 2.07
C ALA A 64 6.24 -4.44 1.62
N ILE A 65 6.16 -3.18 1.19
CA ILE A 65 4.93 -2.60 0.66
C ILE A 65 4.58 -3.22 -0.70
N GLN A 66 5.57 -3.39 -1.57
CA GLN A 66 5.40 -4.04 -2.87
C GLN A 66 4.89 -5.49 -2.70
N ALA A 67 5.52 -6.26 -1.80
CA ALA A 67 5.09 -7.62 -1.48
C ALA A 67 3.61 -7.67 -1.02
N CYS A 68 3.19 -6.71 -0.20
CA CYS A 68 1.79 -6.60 0.23
C CYS A 68 0.86 -6.30 -0.95
N CYS A 69 1.22 -5.34 -1.80
CA CYS A 69 0.42 -4.99 -2.97
C CYS A 69 0.35 -6.12 -4.00
N GLU A 70 1.45 -6.84 -4.25
CA GLU A 70 1.48 -8.02 -5.12
C GLU A 70 0.59 -9.13 -4.56
N ARG A 71 0.66 -9.38 -3.25
CA ARG A 71 -0.21 -10.38 -2.61
C ARG A 71 -1.69 -10.02 -2.75
N LEU A 72 -2.06 -8.76 -2.50
CA LEU A 72 -3.43 -8.28 -2.70
C LEU A 72 -3.86 -8.40 -4.18
N ALA A 73 -3.00 -8.08 -5.13
CA ALA A 73 -3.30 -8.24 -6.55
C ALA A 73 -3.45 -9.71 -6.98
N SER A 74 -2.75 -10.63 -6.31
CA SER A 74 -2.88 -12.07 -6.52
C SER A 74 -4.17 -12.63 -5.89
N ASP A 75 -4.53 -12.17 -4.70
CA ASP A 75 -5.70 -12.67 -3.96
C ASP A 75 -7.01 -12.08 -4.52
N PHE A 76 -6.97 -10.89 -5.14
CA PHE A 76 -8.14 -10.20 -5.71
C PHE A 76 -7.91 -9.88 -7.20
N ILE A 77 -8.54 -10.64 -8.11
CA ILE A 77 -8.32 -10.56 -9.57
C ILE A 77 -8.54 -9.14 -10.15
N GLY A 78 -9.50 -8.39 -9.61
CA GLY A 78 -9.76 -7.00 -10.01
C GLY A 78 -8.82 -5.96 -9.40
N CYS A 79 -7.80 -6.38 -8.66
CA CYS A 79 -6.84 -5.50 -7.98
C CYS A 79 -5.50 -5.44 -8.72
N ARG A 80 -4.93 -4.25 -8.86
CA ARG A 80 -3.59 -4.04 -9.42
C ARG A 80 -2.73 -3.13 -8.56
N PHE A 81 -1.43 -3.40 -8.60
CA PHE A 81 -0.40 -2.52 -8.07
C PHE A 81 0.17 -1.65 -9.19
N ALA A 82 -0.01 -0.33 -9.10
CA ALA A 82 0.45 0.61 -10.13
C ALA A 82 1.95 0.95 -10.05
N GLY A 83 2.65 0.47 -9.02
CA GLY A 83 3.99 0.94 -8.67
C GLY A 83 3.98 1.97 -7.55
N PHE A 84 5.14 2.53 -7.26
CA PHE A 84 5.30 3.60 -6.28
C PHE A 84 5.25 4.97 -6.95
N GLN A 85 4.68 5.94 -6.26
CA GLN A 85 4.77 7.34 -6.65
C GLN A 85 5.45 8.15 -5.55
N SER A 86 6.53 8.82 -5.90
CA SER A 86 7.17 9.81 -5.02
C SER A 86 6.23 10.99 -4.81
N ALA A 87 6.09 11.42 -3.56
CA ALA A 87 5.27 12.55 -3.18
C ALA A 87 6.09 13.54 -2.33
N GLN A 88 5.77 14.82 -2.45
CA GLN A 88 6.43 15.89 -1.71
C GLN A 88 5.41 16.77 -1.02
N LEU A 89 5.76 17.23 0.18
CA LEU A 89 4.98 18.24 0.88
C LEU A 89 5.20 19.59 0.20
N ARG A 90 4.12 20.25 -0.21
CA ARG A 90 4.20 21.61 -0.73
C ARG A 90 4.60 22.56 0.40
N THR A 91 5.73 23.24 0.22
CA THR A 91 6.04 24.43 0.99
C THR A 91 5.47 25.66 0.27
N LYS A 92 5.20 26.76 1.00
CA LYS A 92 4.70 28.02 0.41
C LYS A 92 5.58 28.59 -0.72
N ARG A 93 6.80 28.08 -0.90
CA ARG A 93 7.79 28.55 -1.88
C ARG A 93 7.87 27.70 -3.16
N MET A 94 7.22 26.54 -3.24
CA MET A 94 7.22 25.76 -4.49
C MET A 94 6.26 26.41 -5.50
N HIS A 95 6.83 26.86 -6.63
CA HIS A 95 6.08 27.37 -7.77
C HIS A 95 5.34 26.21 -8.47
N ASN A 96 4.23 26.48 -9.16
CA ASN A 96 3.41 25.46 -9.86
C ASN A 96 4.19 24.61 -10.89
N SER A 97 5.38 25.04 -11.30
CA SER A 97 6.24 24.33 -12.27
C SER A 97 7.05 23.17 -11.69
N GLU A 98 7.02 22.94 -10.37
CA GLU A 98 7.75 21.85 -9.70
C GLU A 98 6.83 20.67 -9.30
N GLU A 99 5.61 20.60 -9.84
CA GLU A 99 4.80 19.41 -9.68
C GLU A 99 5.51 18.24 -10.37
N THR A 100 6.00 17.27 -9.59
CA THR A 100 6.45 16.00 -10.16
C THR A 100 5.24 15.34 -10.81
N PRO A 101 5.20 15.20 -12.14
CA PRO A 101 4.08 14.54 -12.79
C PRO A 101 4.03 13.09 -12.31
N VAL A 102 2.82 12.51 -12.30
CA VAL A 102 2.68 11.07 -12.12
C VAL A 102 3.53 10.38 -13.17
N ASP A 103 4.36 9.43 -12.74
CA ASP A 103 5.24 8.67 -13.63
C ASP A 103 4.43 8.02 -14.75
N ALA A 104 4.91 8.08 -16.00
CA ALA A 104 4.16 7.61 -17.16
C ALA A 104 3.81 6.12 -17.06
N HIS A 105 4.72 5.29 -16.53
CA HIS A 105 4.49 3.85 -16.35
C HIS A 105 3.47 3.57 -15.23
N VAL A 106 3.49 4.40 -14.19
CA VAL A 106 2.45 4.37 -13.14
C VAL A 106 1.10 4.76 -13.73
N ARG A 107 1.06 5.80 -14.56
CA ARG A 107 -0.14 6.29 -15.22
C ARG A 107 -0.74 5.22 -16.12
N ASP A 108 0.05 4.59 -16.99
CA ASP A 108 -0.43 3.58 -17.93
C ASP A 108 -1.06 2.38 -17.19
N ARG A 109 -0.45 1.94 -16.08
CA ARG A 109 -1.00 0.89 -15.21
C ARG A 109 -2.29 1.29 -14.47
N ILE A 110 -2.48 2.57 -14.20
CA ILE A 110 -3.74 3.09 -13.63
C ILE A 110 -4.85 3.13 -14.70
N LEU A 111 -4.49 3.24 -15.98
CA LEU A 111 -5.44 3.26 -17.11
C LEU A 111 -5.87 1.86 -17.57
N GLU A 112 -5.16 0.81 -17.12
CA GLU A 112 -5.66 -0.55 -17.27
C GLU A 112 -7.04 -0.68 -16.62
N GLN A 113 -8.01 -1.23 -17.36
CA GLN A 113 -9.41 -1.33 -16.93
C GLN A 113 -9.60 -2.42 -15.87
N VAL A 114 -9.15 -2.15 -14.65
CA VAL A 114 -9.33 -3.02 -13.48
C VAL A 114 -10.18 -2.34 -12.42
N ASP A 115 -10.86 -3.14 -11.59
CA ASP A 115 -11.78 -2.62 -10.57
C ASP A 115 -11.09 -1.70 -9.57
N THR A 116 -9.91 -2.09 -9.10
CA THR A 116 -9.17 -1.44 -8.03
C THR A 116 -7.69 -1.30 -8.38
N VAL A 117 -7.16 -0.08 -8.27
CA VAL A 117 -5.71 0.19 -8.41
C VAL A 117 -5.16 0.74 -7.12
N LEU A 118 -4.08 0.13 -6.62
CA LEU A 118 -3.30 0.56 -5.47
C LEU A 118 -2.10 1.37 -5.94
N LEU A 119 -1.99 2.62 -5.46
CA LEU A 119 -0.87 3.51 -5.70
C LEU A 119 -0.30 4.01 -4.36
N PRO A 120 0.67 3.30 -3.78
CA PRO A 120 1.36 3.76 -2.59
C PRO A 120 2.21 5.00 -2.91
N LEU A 121 2.10 6.00 -2.05
CA LEU A 121 2.86 7.24 -2.11
C LEU A 121 3.98 7.24 -1.08
N ASN A 122 5.19 7.55 -1.53
CA ASN A 122 6.36 7.67 -0.66
C ASN A 122 6.75 9.14 -0.48
N PHE A 123 6.69 9.62 0.76
CA PHE A 123 7.16 10.96 1.13
C PHE A 123 8.62 10.90 1.59
N MET A 124 9.53 10.75 0.64
CA MET A 124 10.98 10.78 0.88
C MET A 124 11.43 9.80 1.99
N ASN A 125 10.82 8.61 2.06
CA ASN A 125 11.04 7.58 3.08
C ASN A 125 10.67 7.97 4.53
N PHE A 126 10.01 9.11 4.74
CA PHE A 126 9.54 9.54 6.07
C PHE A 126 8.09 9.18 6.33
N HIS A 127 7.31 8.91 5.29
CA HIS A 127 5.89 8.60 5.44
C HIS A 127 5.36 7.87 4.21
N TRP A 128 4.48 6.91 4.44
CA TRP A 128 3.77 6.17 3.41
C TRP A 128 2.27 6.41 3.54
N CYS A 129 1.64 6.72 2.41
CA CYS A 129 0.18 6.69 2.28
C CYS A 129 -0.20 5.96 0.99
N CYS A 130 -1.48 5.81 0.70
CA CYS A 130 -1.95 5.12 -0.49
C CYS A 130 -3.12 5.85 -1.14
N ILE A 131 -3.04 6.01 -2.46
CA ILE A 131 -4.17 6.33 -3.31
C ILE A 131 -4.79 5.01 -3.78
N VAL A 132 -6.09 4.87 -3.61
CA VAL A 132 -6.84 3.72 -4.14
C VAL A 132 -7.83 4.23 -5.17
N VAL A 133 -7.65 3.82 -6.42
CA VAL A 133 -8.59 4.13 -7.52
C VAL A 133 -9.58 2.97 -7.63
N LYS A 134 -10.87 3.28 -7.62
CA LYS A 134 -11.95 2.36 -7.96
C LYS A 134 -12.52 2.77 -9.32
N ALA A 135 -12.10 2.09 -10.39
CA ALA A 135 -12.36 2.54 -11.76
C ALA A 135 -13.86 2.54 -12.10
N HIS A 136 -14.55 1.42 -11.90
CA HIS A 136 -15.99 1.31 -12.18
C HIS A 136 -16.85 2.25 -11.35
N ALA A 137 -16.53 2.38 -10.05
CA ALA A 137 -17.23 3.28 -9.16
C ALA A 137 -16.92 4.76 -9.45
N LYS A 138 -15.91 5.05 -10.28
CA LYS A 138 -15.37 6.38 -10.54
C LYS A 138 -15.07 7.09 -9.22
N ARG A 139 -14.32 6.42 -8.35
CA ARG A 139 -13.93 6.95 -7.02
C ARG A 139 -12.43 6.86 -6.82
N ILE A 140 -11.86 7.89 -6.21
CA ILE A 140 -10.49 7.85 -5.68
C ILE A 140 -10.56 8.03 -4.17
N PHE A 141 -9.93 7.11 -3.45
CA PHE A 141 -9.78 7.13 -2.00
C PHE A 141 -8.35 7.43 -1.60
N PHE A 142 -8.21 8.04 -0.43
CA PHE A 142 -6.92 8.24 0.22
C PHE A 142 -6.88 7.49 1.55
N TYR A 143 -5.79 6.78 1.75
CA TYR A 143 -5.43 6.18 3.02
C TYR A 143 -4.12 6.77 3.52
N ASP A 144 -4.21 7.62 4.54
CA ASP A 144 -3.07 8.17 5.27
C ASP A 144 -3.21 7.76 6.76
N PRO A 145 -2.31 6.92 7.29
CA PRO A 145 -2.36 6.50 8.68
C PRO A 145 -2.06 7.63 9.69
N LEU A 146 -1.35 8.70 9.29
CA LEU A 146 -1.11 9.88 10.12
C LEU A 146 -2.27 10.88 10.03
N ASN A 147 -3.05 10.83 8.95
CA ASN A 147 -4.18 11.70 8.66
C ASN A 147 -3.86 13.19 8.88
N GLN A 148 -2.69 13.63 8.43
CA GLN A 148 -2.26 15.01 8.57
C GLN A 148 -2.56 15.82 7.32
N GLY A 149 -3.04 17.05 7.52
CA GLY A 149 -3.43 17.96 6.43
C GLY A 149 -2.39 18.13 5.31
N PRO A 150 -1.07 18.25 5.60
CA PRO A 150 -0.05 18.38 4.56
C PRO A 150 0.03 17.19 3.61
N TYR A 151 0.09 15.95 4.12
CA TYR A 151 0.14 14.74 3.28
C TYR A 151 -1.13 14.57 2.46
N MET A 152 -2.29 14.84 3.08
CA MET A 152 -3.58 14.82 2.40
C MET A 152 -3.66 15.82 1.24
N LYS A 153 -3.10 17.02 1.38
CA LYS A 153 -3.05 18.02 0.29
C LYS A 153 -2.15 17.56 -0.86
N ALA A 154 -0.99 16.99 -0.54
CA ALA A 154 -0.07 16.46 -1.56
C ALA A 154 -0.70 15.30 -2.34
N ALA A 155 -1.33 14.34 -1.64
CA ALA A 155 -2.03 13.23 -2.27
C ALA A 155 -3.20 13.71 -3.16
N GLN A 156 -3.93 14.76 -2.72
CA GLN A 156 -5.00 15.36 -3.53
C GLN A 156 -4.50 16.00 -4.82
N ALA A 157 -3.32 16.64 -4.80
CA ALA A 157 -2.73 17.18 -6.01
C ALA A 157 -2.44 16.05 -7.02
N ILE A 158 -1.82 14.97 -6.57
CA ILE A 158 -1.54 13.77 -7.40
C ILE A 158 -2.84 13.19 -7.96
N ALA A 159 -3.86 12.99 -7.12
CA ALA A 159 -5.15 12.47 -7.60
C ALA A 159 -5.86 13.42 -8.57
N THR A 160 -5.68 14.73 -8.44
CA THR A 160 -6.24 15.70 -9.38
C THR A 160 -5.56 15.60 -10.74
N GLN A 161 -4.24 15.40 -10.78
CA GLN A 161 -3.53 15.10 -12.02
C GLN A 161 -4.07 13.81 -12.68
N LEU A 162 -4.32 12.76 -11.90
CA LEU A 162 -4.95 11.53 -12.42
C LEU A 162 -6.34 11.78 -13.03
N LYS A 163 -7.15 12.68 -12.45
CA LYS A 163 -8.45 13.06 -13.03
C LYS A 163 -8.35 13.76 -14.37
N LEU A 164 -7.31 14.57 -14.57
CA LEU A 164 -7.10 15.29 -15.82
C LEU A 164 -6.72 14.36 -16.98
N VAL A 165 -6.14 13.19 -16.68
CA VAL A 165 -5.67 12.24 -17.69
C VAL A 165 -6.79 11.38 -18.25
N ASP A 166 -7.71 10.85 -17.43
CA ASP A 166 -8.84 10.02 -17.94
C ASP A 166 -9.99 9.79 -16.92
N TYR A 167 -9.91 10.40 -15.74
CA TYR A 167 -10.86 10.20 -14.63
C TYR A 167 -11.66 11.47 -14.30
N ALA A 168 -12.02 12.27 -15.31
CA ALA A 168 -12.59 13.60 -15.14
C ALA A 168 -13.89 13.63 -14.30
N THR A 169 -14.70 12.56 -14.36
CA THR A 169 -15.97 12.43 -13.61
C THR A 169 -15.80 11.77 -12.23
N THR A 170 -14.57 11.43 -11.85
CA THR A 170 -14.29 10.67 -10.62
C THR A 170 -14.47 11.51 -9.38
N LYS A 171 -15.18 10.98 -8.39
CA LYS A 171 -15.38 11.61 -7.08
C LYS A 171 -14.18 11.33 -6.17
N LEU A 172 -13.81 12.35 -5.39
CA LEU A 172 -12.67 12.28 -4.47
C LEU A 172 -13.16 12.05 -3.04
N PHE A 173 -12.75 10.95 -2.43
CA PHE A 173 -13.14 10.60 -1.07
C PHE A 173 -11.96 10.72 -0.12
N ARG A 174 -12.15 11.55 0.91
CA ARG A 174 -11.07 11.96 1.81
C ARG A 174 -10.74 10.99 2.95
N ARG A 175 -11.35 9.80 3.03
CA ARG A 175 -11.21 8.98 4.24
C ARG A 175 -11.59 7.51 4.07
N ILE A 176 -10.66 6.63 4.43
CA ILE A 176 -10.96 5.29 4.92
C ILE A 176 -10.30 5.18 6.30
N THR A 177 -11.08 5.29 7.37
CA THR A 177 -10.60 4.87 8.70
C THR A 177 -10.67 3.35 8.82
N PRO A 178 -9.94 2.70 9.75
CA PRO A 178 -10.06 1.25 9.94
C PRO A 178 -11.51 0.77 10.14
N SER A 179 -12.34 1.59 10.77
CA SER A 179 -13.79 1.37 10.92
C SER A 179 -14.60 1.37 9.61
N ASN A 180 -14.06 1.96 8.54
CA ASN A 180 -14.70 2.05 7.22
C ASN A 180 -14.16 1.02 6.21
N LEU A 181 -13.15 0.21 6.57
CA LEU A 181 -12.59 -0.83 5.69
C LEU A 181 -13.60 -1.94 5.37
N MET A 182 -14.50 -2.25 6.32
CA MET A 182 -15.55 -3.27 6.15
C MET A 182 -16.59 -2.89 5.09
N GLY A 183 -16.73 -1.60 4.74
CA GLY A 183 -17.68 -1.13 3.72
C GLY A 183 -17.12 -1.14 2.29
N ILE A 184 -15.83 -1.41 2.09
CA ILE A 184 -15.17 -1.36 0.76
C ILE A 184 -14.95 -2.75 0.17
N ALA A 185 -15.09 -3.80 1.00
CA ALA A 185 -15.07 -5.18 0.54
C ALA A 185 -16.47 -5.68 0.10
N VAL A 186 -17.53 -4.88 0.28
CA VAL A 186 -18.94 -5.31 0.10
C VAL A 186 -19.77 -4.35 -0.77
N GLU A 187 -19.16 -3.37 -1.44
CA GLU A 187 -19.81 -2.53 -2.46
C GLU A 187 -19.03 -2.50 -3.77
#